data_AF-A0A1I5LV18-F1
#
_entry.id   AF-A0A1I5LV18-F1
#
_cell.length_a   1.000
_cell.length_b   1.000
_cell.length_c   1.000
_cell.angle_alpha   90.00
_cell.angle_beta   90.00
_cell.angle_gamma   90.00
#
_symmetry.space_group_name_H-M   'P 1'
#
loop_
_entity.id
_entity.type
_entity.pdbx_description
1 polymer ?
#
loop_
_entity_poly.entity_id
_entity_poly.type
_entity_poly.pdbx_seq_one_letter_code
_entity_poly.pdbx_strand_id
1 'polypeptide(L)'
;MTFLPYIFGLTSLLIGLYLFLRSFRIWKPRPRNKEQEERSDKMLEKYGTFMKVASIILILKGAYDLAVPNPDRYRIGNRQQNTEWTPEYRAIFIKNCMRDAGPTATNYPQLAKEYCDCSADRIMAAMTREQYEKTLSKSFEEQVKEVMPVFQGCVDRLRQQIDSVTKRGK
;
A
#
# COMPACT_ATOMS: atom_id res chain seq x y z
N MET A 1 4.20 -7.88 7.22
CA MET A 1 4.10 -7.03 8.42
C MET A 1 2.66 -7.06 8.98
N THR A 2 2.20 -8.21 9.49
CA THR A 2 0.80 -8.42 9.91
C THR A 2 0.59 -8.34 11.42
N PHE A 3 1.66 -8.29 12.22
CA PHE A 3 1.60 -8.34 13.69
C PHE A 3 1.53 -6.96 14.36
N LEU A 4 1.86 -5.88 13.64
CA LEU A 4 1.83 -4.50 14.12
C LEU A 4 0.48 -4.08 14.75
N PRO A 5 -0.69 -4.32 14.12
CA PRO A 5 -1.96 -3.94 14.73
C PRO A 5 -2.21 -4.63 16.07
N TYR A 6 -1.79 -5.89 16.21
CA TYR A 6 -1.94 -6.64 17.46
C TYR A 6 -1.01 -6.15 18.56
N ILE A 7 0.25 -5.81 18.23
CA ILE A 7 1.22 -5.27 19.20
C ILE A 7 0.75 -3.90 19.71
N PHE A 8 0.33 -3.01 18.82
CA PHE A 8 -0.17 -1.69 19.20
C PHE A 8 -1.52 -1.76 19.93
N GLY A 9 -2.42 -2.63 19.49
CA GLY A 9 -3.71 -2.85 20.14
C GLY A 9 -3.55 -3.39 21.56
N LEU A 10 -2.71 -4.41 21.74
CA LEU A 10 -2.45 -5.02 23.06
C LEU A 10 -1.77 -4.05 24.02
N THR A 11 -0.74 -3.33 23.56
CA THR A 11 -0.03 -2.35 24.39
C THR A 11 -0.94 -1.19 24.80
N SER A 12 -1.75 -0.66 23.87
CA SER A 12 -2.75 0.38 24.17
C SER A 12 -3.78 -0.10 25.20
N LEU A 13 -4.26 -1.34 25.08
CA LEU A 13 -5.25 -1.91 25.98
C LEU A 13 -4.67 -2.09 27.40
N LEU A 14 -3.46 -2.64 27.53
CA LEU A 14 -2.79 -2.84 28.82
C LEU A 14 -2.50 -1.50 29.53
N ILE A 15 -2.01 -0.50 28.79
CA ILE A 15 -1.76 0.84 29.33
C ILE A 15 -3.08 1.49 29.76
N GLY A 16 -4.11 1.41 28.92
CA GLY A 16 -5.44 1.94 29.23
C GLY A 16 -6.03 1.32 30.50
N LEU A 17 -5.93 -0.01 30.65
CA LEU A 17 -6.44 -0.74 31.81
C LEU A 17 -5.66 -0.39 33.09
N TYR A 18 -4.33 -0.28 33.01
CA TYR A 18 -3.51 0.18 34.13
C TYR A 18 -3.91 1.61 34.58
N LEU A 19 -4.07 2.53 33.63
CA LEU A 19 -4.46 3.91 33.93
C LEU A 19 -5.87 3.98 34.50
N PHE A 20 -6.80 3.14 34.01
CA PHE A 20 -8.16 3.04 34.54
C PHE A 20 -8.15 2.60 36.00
N LEU A 21 -7.47 1.50 36.33
CA LEU A 21 -7.38 0.98 37.70
C LEU A 21 -6.79 2.02 38.67
N ARG A 22 -5.77 2.75 38.22
CA ARG A 22 -5.12 3.80 39.01
C ARG A 22 -5.98 5.05 39.16
N SER A 23 -6.63 5.50 38.08
CA SER A 23 -7.40 6.74 38.04
C SER A 23 -8.73 6.65 38.82
N PHE A 24 -9.34 5.46 38.83
CA PHE A 24 -10.53 5.19 39.63
C PHE A 24 -10.20 4.78 41.08
N ARG A 25 -8.93 4.87 41.49
CA ARG A 25 -8.44 4.48 42.83
C ARG A 25 -8.79 3.03 43.23
N ILE A 26 -9.10 2.16 42.26
CA ILE A 26 -9.39 0.73 42.46
C ILE A 26 -8.10 0.01 42.88
N TRP A 27 -6.96 0.46 42.37
CA TRP A 27 -5.65 -0.08 42.71
C TRP A 27 -4.64 1.03 42.97
N LYS A 28 -4.04 1.03 44.17
CA LYS A 28 -2.96 1.96 44.54
C LYS A 28 -1.61 1.22 44.46
N PRO A 29 -0.69 1.65 43.59
CA PRO A 29 0.64 1.07 43.57
C PRO A 29 1.35 1.37 44.90
N ARG A 30 2.07 0.39 45.45
CA ARG A 30 2.82 0.56 46.71
C ARG A 30 3.90 1.63 46.49
N PRO A 31 3.85 2.77 47.20
CA PRO A 31 4.83 3.83 47.02
C PRO A 31 6.20 3.36 47.54
N ARG A 32 7.27 3.73 46.84
CA ARG A 32 8.64 3.39 47.23
C ARG A 32 9.16 4.37 48.30
N ASN A 33 8.80 5.65 48.18
CA ASN A 33 9.15 6.76 49.09
C ASN A 33 7.94 7.71 49.29
N LYS A 34 7.89 8.47 50.39
CA LYS A 34 6.83 9.47 50.70
C LYS A 34 6.70 10.58 49.65
N GLU A 35 7.82 11.08 49.12
CA GLU A 35 7.81 12.09 48.05
C GLU A 35 7.13 11.59 46.76
N GLN A 36 7.24 10.30 46.47
CA GLN A 36 6.64 9.69 45.28
C GLN A 36 5.12 9.58 45.42
N GLU A 37 4.64 9.34 46.64
CA GLU A 37 3.22 9.32 46.99
C GLU A 37 2.60 10.72 46.80
N GLU A 38 3.20 11.75 47.40
CA GLU A 38 2.71 13.14 47.27
C GLU A 38 2.69 13.63 45.82
N ARG A 39 3.75 13.32 45.04
CA ARG A 39 3.81 13.72 43.63
C ARG A 39 2.73 13.02 42.81
N SER A 40 2.44 11.75 43.13
CA SER A 40 1.41 10.98 42.45
C SER A 40 -0.01 11.45 42.77
N ASP A 41 -0.25 11.83 44.03
CA ASP A 41 -1.54 12.37 44.48
C ASP A 41 -1.81 13.76 43.89
N LYS A 42 -0.81 14.67 43.89
CA LYS A 42 -0.92 15.98 43.23
C LYS A 42 -1.25 15.87 41.73
N MET A 43 -0.65 14.89 41.05
CA MET A 43 -0.96 14.59 39.64
C MET A 43 -2.39 14.07 39.44
N LEU A 44 -2.85 13.19 40.33
CA LEU A 44 -4.21 12.63 40.31
C LEU A 44 -5.27 13.69 40.61
N GLU A 45 -5.00 14.62 41.52
CA GLU A 45 -5.90 15.74 41.80
C GLU A 45 -6.00 16.70 40.61
N LYS A 46 -4.86 17.03 39.98
CA LYS A 46 -4.83 17.99 38.87
C LYS A 46 -5.36 17.42 37.55
N TYR A 47 -5.06 16.16 37.24
CA TYR A 47 -5.38 15.53 35.95
C TYR A 47 -6.33 14.34 36.05
N GLY A 48 -6.96 14.11 37.20
CA GLY A 48 -7.80 12.94 37.46
C GLY A 48 -8.87 12.71 36.40
N THR A 49 -9.65 13.75 36.06
CA THR A 49 -10.71 13.66 35.04
C THR A 49 -10.16 13.34 33.65
N PHE A 50 -9.07 14.01 33.25
CA PHE A 50 -8.42 13.75 31.96
C PHE A 50 -7.89 12.32 31.88
N MET A 51 -7.25 11.82 32.95
CA MET A 51 -6.74 10.46 33.02
C MET A 51 -7.85 9.40 32.93
N LYS A 52 -9.01 9.65 33.55
CA LYS A 52 -10.19 8.77 33.40
C LYS A 52 -10.64 8.71 31.95
N VAL A 53 -10.84 9.86 31.30
CA VAL A 53 -11.28 9.92 29.89
C VAL A 53 -10.26 9.27 28.97
N ALA A 54 -8.97 9.58 29.13
CA ALA A 54 -7.89 9.00 28.34
C ALA A 54 -7.81 7.47 28.51
N SER A 55 -8.00 6.95 29.73
CA SER A 55 -8.00 5.51 29.98
C SER A 55 -9.12 4.78 29.24
N ILE A 56 -10.33 5.34 29.21
CA ILE A 56 -11.49 4.77 28.50
C ILE A 56 -11.22 4.80 26.99
N ILE A 57 -10.72 5.91 26.45
CA ILE A 57 -10.39 6.03 25.02
C ILE A 57 -9.33 5.00 24.61
N LEU A 58 -8.29 4.81 25.43
CA LEU A 58 -7.22 3.84 25.15
C LEU A 58 -7.72 2.39 25.18
N ILE A 59 -8.62 2.05 26.12
CA ILE A 59 -9.23 0.73 26.20
C ILE A 59 -10.12 0.49 24.98
N LEU A 60 -11.03 1.42 24.66
CA LEU A 60 -11.93 1.29 23.51
C LEU A 60 -11.16 1.20 22.19
N LYS A 61 -10.15 2.05 22.01
CA LYS A 61 -9.29 2.03 20.82
C LYS A 61 -8.48 0.73 20.72
N GLY A 62 -7.87 0.29 21.82
CA GLY A 62 -7.12 -0.96 21.85
C GLY A 62 -8.00 -2.18 21.58
N ALA A 63 -9.20 -2.23 22.16
CA ALA A 63 -10.18 -3.28 21.91
C ALA A 63 -10.66 -3.28 20.46
N TYR A 64 -10.93 -2.10 19.89
CA TYR A 64 -11.32 -1.96 18.49
C TYR A 64 -10.21 -2.42 17.54
N ASP A 65 -8.97 -1.99 17.77
CA ASP A 65 -7.81 -2.37 16.95
C ASP A 65 -7.53 -3.90 17.02
N LEU A 66 -7.88 -4.57 18.14
CA LEU A 66 -7.81 -6.04 18.28
C LEU A 66 -9.00 -6.77 17.63
N ALA A 67 -10.21 -6.20 17.68
CA ALA A 67 -11.41 -6.81 17.11
C ALA A 67 -11.47 -6.68 15.58
N VAL A 68 -10.99 -5.57 15.03
CA VAL A 68 -10.95 -5.29 13.58
C VAL A 68 -9.50 -4.95 13.18
N PRO A 69 -8.60 -5.94 13.15
CA PRO A 69 -7.19 -5.71 12.86
C PRO A 69 -7.02 -5.26 11.41
N ASN A 70 -6.61 -4.01 11.21
CA ASN A 70 -6.28 -3.47 9.88
C ASN A 70 -4.75 -3.36 9.72
N PRO A 71 -4.10 -4.32 9.04
CA PRO A 71 -2.64 -4.31 8.86
C PRO A 71 -2.16 -3.18 7.92
N ASP A 72 -3.02 -2.66 7.04
CA ASP A 72 -2.64 -1.63 6.08
C ASP A 72 -2.44 -0.25 6.72
N ARG A 73 -3.02 -0.01 7.92
CA ARG A 73 -2.83 1.23 8.69
C ARG A 73 -1.38 1.48 9.10
N TYR A 74 -0.59 0.41 9.26
CA TYR A 74 0.78 0.47 9.77
C TYR A 74 1.85 0.21 8.69
N ARG A 75 1.44 0.18 7.42
CA ARG A 75 2.37 0.08 6.29
C ARG A 75 3.12 1.40 6.14
N ILE A 76 4.31 1.47 6.75
CA ILE A 76 5.28 2.52 6.51
C ILE A 76 5.73 2.38 5.04
N GLY A 77 5.26 3.29 4.18
CA GLY A 77 5.38 3.18 2.72
C GLY A 77 4.15 3.65 1.97
N ASN A 78 3.01 3.84 2.64
CA ASN A 78 1.84 4.52 2.08
C ASN A 78 2.09 6.05 1.99
N ARG A 79 3.15 6.45 1.28
CA ARG A 79 3.07 7.69 0.52
C ARG A 79 1.89 7.43 -0.40
N GLN A 80 0.81 8.21 -0.26
CA GLN A 80 -0.32 8.21 -1.18
C GLN A 80 0.29 8.26 -2.58
N GLN A 81 0.45 7.10 -3.19
CA GLN A 81 1.31 6.94 -4.33
C GLN A 81 0.44 7.46 -5.43
N ASN A 82 0.69 8.70 -5.87
CA ASN A 82 -0.15 9.47 -6.77
C ASN A 82 -0.74 8.52 -7.81
N THR A 83 -2.02 8.16 -7.70
CA THR A 83 -2.64 7.05 -8.44
C THR A 83 -2.74 7.37 -9.94
N GLU A 84 -2.49 8.64 -10.26
CA GLU A 84 -2.43 9.19 -11.59
C GLU A 84 -1.15 8.76 -12.30
N TRP A 85 -1.36 8.35 -13.54
CA TRP A 85 -0.29 8.14 -14.49
C TRP A 85 0.41 9.46 -14.81
N THR A 86 1.74 9.43 -14.80
CA THR A 86 2.53 10.59 -15.23
C THR A 86 3.21 10.31 -16.58
N PRO A 87 3.56 11.36 -17.34
CA PRO A 87 4.32 11.20 -18.59
C PRO A 87 5.65 10.46 -18.41
N GLU A 88 6.30 10.60 -17.25
CA GLU A 88 7.55 9.91 -16.92
C GLU A 88 7.32 8.40 -16.80
N TYR A 89 6.22 7.98 -16.17
CA TYR A 89 5.84 6.57 -16.09
C TYR A 89 5.55 5.98 -17.47
N ARG A 90 4.89 6.74 -18.36
CA ARG A 90 4.70 6.33 -19.77
C ARG A 90 6.04 6.07 -20.44
N ALA A 91 7.00 6.98 -20.28
CA ALA A 91 8.34 6.83 -20.87
C ALA A 91 9.08 5.60 -20.31
N ILE A 92 8.97 5.32 -19.02
CA ILE A 92 9.53 4.11 -18.40
C ILE A 92 8.89 2.84 -18.98
N PHE A 93 7.57 2.84 -19.15
CA PHE A 93 6.85 1.71 -19.73
C PHE A 93 7.37 1.39 -21.13
N ILE A 94 7.44 2.41 -22.00
CA ILE A 94 7.89 2.25 -23.38
C ILE A 94 9.34 1.77 -23.41
N LYS A 95 10.21 2.34 -22.57
CA LYS A 95 11.61 1.93 -22.47
C LYS A 95 11.75 0.45 -22.09
N ASN A 96 10.99 -0.01 -21.10
CA ASN A 96 11.00 -1.40 -20.68
C ASN A 96 10.43 -2.32 -21.77
N CYS A 97 9.30 -1.94 -22.37
CA CYS A 97 8.71 -2.68 -23.49
C CYS A 97 9.70 -2.83 -24.66
N MET A 98 10.41 -1.77 -25.04
CA MET A 98 11.41 -1.80 -26.11
C MET A 98 12.58 -2.73 -25.78
N ARG A 99 13.02 -2.76 -24.52
CA ARG A 99 14.05 -3.69 -24.06
C ARG A 99 13.57 -5.13 -24.12
N ASP A 100 12.34 -5.38 -23.72
CA ASP A 100 11.78 -6.72 -23.58
C ASP A 100 11.24 -7.28 -24.92
N ALA A 101 11.03 -6.43 -25.92
CA ALA A 101 10.60 -6.80 -27.28
C ALA A 101 11.67 -7.58 -28.08
N GLY A 102 12.92 -7.61 -27.61
CA GLY A 102 13.99 -8.48 -28.11
C GLY A 102 14.20 -8.37 -29.64
N PRO A 103 14.15 -9.48 -30.40
CA PRO A 103 14.40 -9.48 -31.85
C PRO A 103 13.49 -8.55 -32.64
N THR A 104 12.26 -8.31 -32.17
CA THR A 104 11.32 -7.40 -32.84
C THR A 104 11.83 -5.96 -32.80
N ALA A 105 12.40 -5.53 -31.67
CA ALA A 105 13.01 -4.20 -31.55
C ALA A 105 14.27 -4.05 -32.40
N THR A 106 15.02 -5.13 -32.61
CA THR A 106 16.21 -5.11 -33.48
C THR A 106 15.85 -5.11 -34.96
N ASN A 107 14.93 -5.98 -35.38
CA ASN A 107 14.60 -6.18 -36.80
C ASN A 107 13.59 -5.15 -37.31
N TYR A 108 12.70 -4.67 -36.44
CA TYR A 108 11.62 -3.74 -36.78
C TYR A 108 11.51 -2.62 -35.74
N PRO A 109 12.55 -1.79 -35.54
CA PRO A 109 12.64 -0.83 -34.44
C PRO A 109 11.48 0.18 -34.42
N GLN A 110 11.03 0.66 -35.58
CA GLN A 110 9.88 1.56 -35.67
C GLN A 110 8.57 0.87 -35.30
N LEU A 111 8.32 -0.34 -35.81
CA LEU A 111 7.10 -1.09 -35.50
C LEU A 111 7.05 -1.52 -34.03
N ALA A 112 8.20 -1.91 -33.47
CA ALA A 112 8.32 -2.21 -32.05
C ALA A 112 8.02 -0.98 -31.18
N LYS A 113 8.50 0.20 -31.59
CA LYS A 113 8.20 1.45 -30.89
C LYS A 113 6.71 1.79 -30.95
N GLU A 114 6.10 1.71 -32.13
CA GLU A 114 4.66 1.94 -32.31
C GLU A 114 3.82 0.97 -31.47
N TYR A 115 4.21 -0.30 -31.41
CA TYR A 115 3.59 -1.30 -30.55
C TYR A 115 3.71 -0.95 -29.06
N CYS A 116 4.89 -0.55 -28.61
CA CYS A 116 5.13 -0.20 -27.22
C CYS A 116 4.39 1.09 -26.81
N ASP A 117 4.35 2.09 -27.69
CA ASP A 117 3.55 3.30 -27.51
C ASP A 117 2.06 2.95 -27.38
N CYS A 118 1.53 2.16 -28.32
CA CYS A 118 0.12 1.72 -28.29
C CYS A 118 -0.22 0.94 -27.02
N SER A 119 0.64 0.02 -26.61
CA SER A 119 0.41 -0.81 -25.42
C SER A 119 0.44 0.03 -24.14
N ALA A 120 1.37 0.99 -24.03
CA ALA A 120 1.42 1.92 -22.91
C ALA A 120 0.13 2.73 -22.81
N ASP A 121 -0.32 3.32 -23.91
CA ASP A 121 -1.53 4.15 -23.94
C ASP A 121 -2.79 3.35 -23.59
N ARG A 122 -2.90 2.11 -24.08
CA ARG A 122 -4.04 1.23 -23.77
C ARG A 122 -4.07 0.81 -22.31
N ILE A 123 -2.93 0.44 -21.73
CA ILE A 123 -2.85 0.06 -20.32
C ILE A 123 -3.17 1.26 -19.43
N MET A 124 -2.54 2.41 -19.70
CA MET A 124 -2.76 3.63 -18.91
C MET A 124 -4.20 4.14 -18.99
N ALA A 125 -4.89 3.93 -20.12
CA ALA A 125 -6.31 4.28 -20.28
C ALA A 125 -7.27 3.28 -19.63
N ALA A 126 -6.91 2.01 -19.56
CA ALA A 126 -7.81 0.95 -19.09
C ALA A 126 -7.76 0.70 -17.57
N MET A 127 -6.64 1.03 -16.92
CA MET A 127 -6.45 0.76 -15.50
C MET A 127 -5.64 1.84 -14.81
N THR A 128 -5.83 1.99 -13.50
CA THR A 128 -5.02 2.88 -12.67
C THR A 128 -3.62 2.29 -12.45
N ARG A 129 -2.67 3.12 -12.01
CA ARG A 129 -1.31 2.63 -11.68
C ARG A 129 -1.34 1.55 -10.60
N GLU A 130 -2.17 1.74 -9.58
CA GLU A 130 -2.32 0.77 -8.49
C GLU A 130 -2.85 -0.58 -8.99
N GLN A 131 -3.85 -0.56 -9.88
CA GLN A 131 -4.39 -1.78 -10.49
C GLN A 131 -3.32 -2.50 -11.30
N TYR A 132 -2.53 -1.76 -12.10
CA TYR A 132 -1.44 -2.33 -12.88
C TYR A 132 -0.36 -2.95 -12.00
N GLU A 133 0.11 -2.25 -10.96
CA GLU A 133 1.10 -2.77 -10.00
C GLU A 133 0.59 -4.00 -9.25
N LYS A 134 -0.70 -4.01 -8.89
CA LYS A 134 -1.35 -5.18 -8.29
C LYS A 134 -1.37 -6.36 -9.25
N THR A 135 -1.64 -6.13 -10.54
CA THR A 135 -1.57 -7.19 -11.56
C THR A 135 -0.14 -7.70 -11.75
N LEU A 136 0.87 -6.83 -11.74
CA LEU A 136 2.29 -7.26 -11.79
C LEU A 136 2.71 -8.15 -10.60
N SER A 137 2.00 -8.09 -9.48
CA SER A 137 2.25 -8.92 -8.31
C SER A 137 1.63 -10.33 -8.42
N LYS A 138 0.82 -10.60 -9.44
CA LYS A 138 0.17 -11.89 -9.70
C LYS A 138 1.08 -12.83 -10.48
N SER A 139 0.67 -14.10 -10.62
CA SER A 139 1.37 -15.04 -11.48
C SER A 139 1.36 -14.59 -12.95
N PHE A 140 2.33 -15.03 -13.75
CA PHE A 140 2.41 -14.66 -15.16
C PHE A 140 1.14 -15.05 -15.95
N GLU A 141 0.55 -16.21 -15.66
CA GLU A 141 -0.69 -16.66 -16.31
C GLU A 141 -1.85 -15.70 -16.03
N GLU A 142 -1.99 -15.27 -14.78
CA GLU A 142 -3.00 -14.28 -14.39
C GLU A 142 -2.73 -12.91 -15.03
N GLN A 143 -1.46 -12.48 -15.09
CA GLN A 143 -1.08 -11.25 -15.78
C GLN A 143 -1.46 -11.28 -17.25
N VAL A 144 -1.18 -12.39 -17.96
CA VAL A 144 -1.56 -12.55 -19.36
C VAL A 144 -3.07 -12.49 -19.51
N LYS A 145 -3.82 -13.19 -18.66
CA LYS A 145 -5.29 -13.21 -18.72
C LYS A 145 -5.92 -11.84 -18.51
N GLU A 146 -5.34 -11.01 -17.62
CA GLU A 146 -5.90 -9.71 -17.28
C GLU A 146 -5.43 -8.57 -18.20
N VAL A 147 -4.14 -8.54 -18.56
CA VAL A 147 -3.55 -7.39 -19.27
C VAL A 147 -3.51 -7.62 -20.78
N MET A 148 -3.30 -8.86 -21.26
CA MET A 148 -3.20 -9.11 -22.70
C MET A 148 -4.43 -8.62 -23.49
N PRO A 149 -5.68 -8.83 -23.04
CA PRO A 149 -6.85 -8.33 -23.77
C PRO A 149 -6.88 -6.80 -23.93
N VAL A 150 -6.25 -6.06 -23.00
CA VAL A 150 -6.24 -4.58 -22.98
C VAL A 150 -5.51 -4.01 -24.19
N PHE A 151 -4.42 -4.65 -24.62
CA PHE A 151 -3.58 -4.19 -25.71
C PHE A 151 -3.49 -5.18 -26.87
N GLN A 152 -4.38 -6.19 -26.91
CA GLN A 152 -4.43 -7.19 -27.99
C GLN A 152 -4.49 -6.56 -29.39
N GLY A 153 -5.27 -5.48 -29.55
CA GLY A 153 -5.33 -4.76 -30.83
C GLY A 153 -3.99 -4.13 -31.27
N CYS A 154 -3.10 -3.80 -30.33
CA CYS A 154 -1.74 -3.36 -30.64
C CYS A 154 -0.89 -4.52 -31.16
N VAL A 155 -1.03 -5.71 -30.56
CA VAL A 155 -0.35 -6.95 -31.00
C VAL A 155 -0.78 -7.33 -32.41
N ASP A 156 -2.09 -7.29 -32.68
CA ASP A 156 -2.64 -7.67 -33.98
C ASP A 156 -2.16 -6.72 -35.09
N ARG A 157 -2.11 -5.42 -34.81
CA ARG A 157 -1.56 -4.42 -35.73
C ARG A 157 -0.09 -4.65 -36.03
N LEU A 158 0.73 -4.91 -35.00
CA LEU A 158 2.15 -5.20 -35.16
C LEU A 158 2.36 -6.40 -36.09
N ARG A 159 1.61 -7.49 -35.88
CA ARG A 159 1.66 -8.69 -36.73
C ARG A 159 1.33 -8.38 -38.18
N GLN A 160 0.24 -7.66 -38.43
CA GLN A 160 -0.15 -7.25 -39.78
C GLN A 160 0.92 -6.39 -40.48
N GLN A 161 1.52 -5.45 -39.75
CA GLN A 161 2.57 -4.60 -40.31
C GLN A 161 3.83 -5.39 -40.65
N ILE A 162 4.30 -6.28 -39.75
CA ILE A 162 5.44 -7.16 -40.02
C ILE A 162 5.19 -8.03 -41.25
N ASP A 163 4.02 -8.70 -41.32
CA ASP A 163 3.66 -9.54 -42.46
C ASP A 163 3.65 -8.76 -43.78
N SER A 164 3.17 -7.50 -43.75
CA SER A 164 3.16 -6.64 -44.93
C SER A 164 4.57 -6.25 -45.39
N VAL A 165 5.50 -6.00 -44.46
CA VAL A 165 6.89 -5.65 -44.76
C VAL A 165 7.63 -6.88 -45.30
N THR A 166 7.47 -8.04 -44.66
CA THR A 166 8.10 -9.29 -45.10
C THR A 166 7.60 -9.74 -46.47
N LYS A 167 6.32 -9.50 -46.81
CA LYS A 167 5.77 -9.79 -48.15
C LYS A 167 6.25 -8.83 -49.24
N ARG A 168 6.59 -7.58 -48.91
CA ARG A 168 7.13 -6.60 -49.87
C ARG A 168 8.64 -6.71 -50.09
N GLY A 169 9.35 -7.34 -49.15
CA GLY A 169 10.80 -7.60 -49.24
C GLY A 169 11.17 -8.92 -49.92
N LYS A 170 10.19 -9.72 -50.36
CA LYS A 170 10.35 -10.87 -51.27
C LYS A 170 9.99 -10.45 -52.68
#